data_AF-X1VAH9-F1
#
_entry.id   AF-X1VAH9-F1
#
_cell.length_a   1.000
_cell.length_b   1.000
_cell.length_c   1.000
_cell.angle_alpha   90.00
_cell.angle_beta   90.00
_cell.angle_gamma   90.00
#
_symmetry.space_group_name_H-M   'P 1'
#
loop_
_entity.id
_entity.type
_entity.pdbx_description
1 polymer ?
#
loop_
_entity_poly.entity_id
_entity_poly.type
_entity_poly.pdbx_seq_one_letter_code
_entity_poly.pdbx_strand_id
1 'polypeptide(L)' 'MPRITKDDWKAWREERQSFAKREAQGFTTEIKALEQHIKTLREICPKDTAGYPHTRALMVLDELQQRVDEAKRYLASVGG' A
#
# COMPACT_ATOMS: atom_id res chain seq x y z
N MET A 1 20.69 34.91 16.46
CA MET A 1 19.95 33.77 15.91
C MET A 1 20.03 33.85 14.39
N PRO A 2 20.47 32.80 13.68
CA PRO A 2 20.49 32.82 12.22
C PRO A 2 19.05 33.00 11.72
N ARG A 3 18.80 34.05 10.93
CA ARG A 3 17.51 34.26 10.28
C ARG A 3 17.36 33.20 9.21
N ILE A 4 16.41 32.29 9.40
CA ILE A 4 16.00 31.32 8.37
C ILE A 4 15.64 32.12 7.12
N THR A 5 16.38 31.86 6.04
CA THR A 5 16.25 32.57 4.78
C THR A 5 15.17 31.94 3.91
N LYS A 6 14.77 32.65 2.85
CA LYS A 6 13.81 32.12 1.87
C LYS A 6 14.35 30.85 1.18
N ASP A 7 15.67 30.77 1.02
CA ASP A 7 16.37 29.60 0.47
C ASP A 7 16.31 28.40 1.42
N ASP A 8 16.43 28.61 2.74
CA ASP A 8 16.24 27.53 3.74
C ASP A 8 14.83 26.93 3.67
N TRP A 9 13.81 27.77 3.52
CA TRP A 9 12.42 27.33 3.34
C TRP A 9 12.19 26.60 2.02
N LYS A 10 12.90 26.99 0.96
CA LYS A 10 12.84 26.33 -0.34
C LYS A 10 13.46 24.93 -0.25
N ALA A 11 14.66 24.83 0.33
CA ALA A 11 15.35 23.56 0.54
C ALA A 11 14.51 22.59 1.37
N TRP A 12 13.91 23.06 2.48
CA TRP A 12 13.03 22.24 3.31
C TRP A 12 11.80 21.73 2.55
N ARG A 13 11.19 22.58 1.70
CA ARG A 13 10.03 22.17 0.88
C ARG A 13 10.41 21.11 -0.16
N GLU A 14 11.55 21.28 -0.82
CA GLU A 14 12.06 20.33 -1.82
C GLU A 14 12.41 18.99 -1.17
N GLU A 15 13.03 19.01 0.01
CA GLU A 15 13.38 17.79 0.75
C GLU A 15 12.12 17.06 1.25
N ARG A 16 11.11 17.79 1.74
CA ARG A 16 9.81 17.22 2.10
C ARG A 16 9.09 16.59 0.90
N GLN A 17 9.14 17.23 -0.27
CA GLN A 17 8.57 16.65 -1.50
C GLN A 17 9.34 15.41 -1.96
N SER A 18 10.67 15.42 -1.87
CA SER A 18 11.52 14.27 -2.21
C SER A 18 11.23 13.08 -1.28
N PHE A 19 11.08 13.34 0.02
CA PHE A 19 10.73 12.33 1.01
C PHE A 19 9.34 11.74 0.72
N ALA A 20 8.33 12.59 0.51
CA ALA A 20 6.98 12.14 0.18
C ALA A 20 6.93 11.29 -1.10
N LYS A 21 7.71 11.65 -2.14
CA LYS A 21 7.81 10.85 -3.38
C LYS A 21 8.46 9.49 -3.14
N ARG A 22 9.56 9.44 -2.38
CA ARG A 22 10.27 8.18 -2.06
C ARG A 22 9.40 7.26 -1.21
N GLU A 23 8.71 7.82 -0.23
CA GLU A 23 7.79 7.09 0.64
C GLU A 23 6.61 6.52 -0.16
N ALA A 24 5.97 7.33 -1.01
CA ALA A 24 4.90 6.86 -1.90
C ALA A 24 5.36 5.76 -2.86
N GLN A 25 6.60 5.84 -3.36
CA GLN A 25 7.18 4.82 -4.24
C GLN A 25 7.46 3.49 -3.51
N GLY A 26 7.92 3.57 -2.26
CA GLY A 26 8.08 2.42 -1.37
C GLY A 26 6.74 1.73 -1.10
N PHE A 27 5.75 2.49 -0.64
CA PHE A 27 4.40 1.98 -0.38
C PHE A 27 3.73 1.39 -1.63
N THR A 28 3.92 2.00 -2.81
CA THR A 28 3.39 1.45 -4.07
C THR A 28 3.99 0.07 -4.39
N THR A 29 5.28 -0.11 -4.12
CA THR A 29 5.98 -1.39 -4.33
C THR A 29 5.46 -2.46 -3.37
N GLU A 30 5.30 -2.11 -2.10
CA GLU A 30 4.78 -3.01 -1.07
C GLU A 30 3.33 -3.43 -1.33
N ILE A 31 2.47 -2.49 -1.74
CA ILE A 31 1.09 -2.79 -2.12
C ILE A 31 1.03 -3.78 -3.28
N LYS A 32 1.86 -3.59 -4.32
CA LYS A 32 1.93 -4.56 -5.44
C LYS A 32 2.38 -5.95 -4.97
N ALA A 33 3.34 -6.02 -4.05
CA ALA A 33 3.78 -7.29 -3.48
C ALA A 33 2.65 -7.98 -2.68
N LEU A 34 1.87 -7.20 -1.92
CA LEU A 34 0.70 -7.70 -1.19
C LEU A 34 -0.40 -8.21 -2.14
N GLU A 35 -0.71 -7.50 -3.22
CA GLU A 35 -1.66 -7.96 -4.25
C GLU A 35 -1.22 -9.30 -4.87
N GLN A 36 0.06 -9.41 -5.21
CA GLN A 36 0.62 -10.65 -5.75
C GLN A 36 0.50 -11.80 -4.75
N HIS A 37 0.78 -11.53 -3.47
CA HIS A 37 0.69 -12.53 -2.40
C HIS A 37 -0.76 -13.00 -2.17
N ILE A 38 -1.73 -12.08 -2.16
CA ILE A 38 -3.17 -12.42 -2.06
C ILE A 38 -3.61 -13.27 -3.25
N LYS A 39 -3.12 -12.97 -4.45
CA LYS A 39 -3.40 -13.79 -5.64
C LYS A 39 -2.87 -15.21 -5.49
N THR A 40 -1.63 -15.37 -5.03
CA THR A 40 -1.06 -16.69 -4.74
C THR A 40 -1.87 -17.42 -3.67
N LEU A 41 -2.29 -16.74 -2.60
CA LEU A 41 -3.13 -17.34 -1.55
C LEU A 41 -4.51 -17.79 -2.07
N ARG A 42 -5.08 -17.06 -3.05
CA ARG A 42 -6.32 -17.47 -3.74
C ARG A 42 -6.12 -18.72 -4.59
N GLU A 43 -4.97 -18.84 -5.27
CA GLU A 43 -4.63 -20.01 -6.10
C GLU A 43 -4.44 -21.28 -5.26
N ILE A 44 -3.82 -21.15 -4.07
CA ILE A 44 -3.59 -22.27 -3.14
C ILE A 44 -4.68 -22.42 -2.08
N CYS A 45 -5.79 -21.68 -2.21
CA CYS A 45 -6.85 -21.66 -1.22
C CYS A 45 -7.39 -23.08 -0.96
N PRO A 46 -7.39 -23.57 0.30
CA PRO A 46 -7.80 -24.92 0.62
C PRO A 46 -9.26 -25.13 0.21
N LYS A 47 -9.49 -26.18 -0.57
CA LYS A 47 -10.83 -26.63 -0.93
C LYS A 47 -11.32 -27.56 0.18
N ASP A 48 -12.58 -27.41 0.57
CA ASP A 48 -13.31 -28.38 1.37
C ASP A 48 -13.32 -29.75 0.67
N THR A 49 -13.59 -30.80 1.43
CA THR A 49 -13.89 -32.18 1.02
C THR A 49 -14.84 -32.28 -0.18
N ALA A 50 -15.73 -31.30 -0.37
CA ALA A 50 -16.64 -31.19 -1.52
C ALA A 50 -16.06 -30.45 -2.75
N GLY A 51 -14.79 -30.02 -2.71
CA GLY A 51 -14.11 -29.29 -3.79
C GLY A 51 -14.38 -27.77 -3.81
N TYR A 52 -15.21 -27.26 -2.90
CA TYR A 52 -15.50 -25.83 -2.79
C TYR A 52 -14.40 -25.11 -2.00
N PRO A 53 -13.95 -23.92 -2.43
CA PRO A 53 -13.00 -23.14 -1.64
C PRO A 53 -13.55 -22.86 -0.23
N HIS A 54 -12.74 -23.11 0.79
CA HIS A 54 -13.17 -23.05 2.18
C HIS A 54 -13.64 -21.62 2.52
N THR A 55 -14.91 -21.48 2.92
CA THR A 55 -15.58 -20.18 3.13
C THR A 55 -14.82 -19.25 4.07
N ARG A 56 -14.17 -19.77 5.11
CA ARG A 56 -13.33 -18.96 6.01
C ARG A 56 -12.07 -18.45 5.33
N ALA A 57 -11.41 -19.27 4.51
CA ALA A 57 -10.22 -18.85 3.77
C ALA A 57 -10.59 -17.77 2.74
N LEU A 58 -11.74 -17.89 2.07
CA LEU A 58 -12.26 -16.84 1.18
C LEU A 58 -12.55 -15.53 1.92
N MET A 59 -13.22 -15.59 3.07
CA MET A 59 -13.49 -14.37 3.88
C MET A 59 -12.20 -13.66 4.28
N VAL A 60 -11.17 -14.40 4.70
CA VAL A 60 -9.86 -13.82 5.05
C VAL A 60 -9.20 -13.18 3.83
N LEU A 61 -9.30 -13.82 2.66
CA LEU A 61 -8.73 -13.27 1.42
C LEU A 61 -9.45 -12.00 0.95
N ASP A 62 -10.78 -11.94 1.12
CA ASP A 62 -11.55 -10.74 0.78
C ASP A 62 -11.29 -9.59 1.76
N GLU A 63 -11.11 -9.87 3.05
CA GLU A 63 -10.69 -8.86 4.03
C GLU A 63 -9.29 -8.30 3.73
N LEU A 64 -8.34 -9.19 3.38
CA LEU A 64 -7.00 -8.77 2.96
C LEU A 64 -7.04 -7.90 1.70
N GLN A 65 -7.88 -8.26 0.72
CA GLN A 65 -8.07 -7.47 -0.50
C GLN A 65 -8.66 -6.08 -0.19
N GLN A 66 -9.65 -6.00 0.70
CA GLN A 66 -10.24 -4.72 1.13
C GLN A 66 -9.20 -3.78 1.77
N ARG A 67 -8.35 -4.30 2.66
CA ARG A 67 -7.29 -3.51 3.30
C ARG A 67 -6.27 -2.99 2.29
N VAL A 68 -5.94 -3.79 1.27
CA VAL A 68 -5.06 -3.36 0.18
C VAL A 68 -5.71 -2.26 -0.67
N ASP A 69 -7.01 -2.37 -0.95
CA ASP A 69 -7.76 -1.34 -1.68
C ASP A 69 -7.86 -0.03 -0.89
N GLU A 70 -8.00 -0.10 0.43
CA GLU A 70 -7.94 1.08 1.32
C GLU A 70 -6.54 1.73 1.30
N ALA A 71 -5.47 0.94 1.39
CA ALA A 71 -4.10 1.45 1.29
C ALA A 71 -3.84 2.15 -0.06
N LYS A 72 -4.40 1.62 -1.16
CA LYS A 72 -4.34 2.25 -2.50
C LYS A 72 -5.10 3.57 -2.54
N ARG A 73 -6.28 3.64 -1.94
CA ARG A 73 -7.05 4.90 -1.83
C ARG A 73 -6.31 5.95 -1.02
N TYR A 74 -5.68 5.56 0.09
CA TYR A 74 -4.85 6.45 0.89
C TYR A 74 -3.67 6.99 0.08
N LEU A 75 -2.92 6.14 -0.61
CA LEU A 75 -1.84 6.59 -1.51
C LEU A 75 -2.33 7.55 -2.60
N ALA A 76 -3.47 7.26 -3.22
CA ALA A 76 -4.05 8.14 -4.23
C ALA A 76 -4.43 9.52 -3.66
N SER A 77 -4.82 9.60 -2.39
CA SER A 77 -5.14 10.86 -1.72
C SER A 77 -3.91 11.66 -1.27
N VAL A 78 -2.81 10.98 -0.94
CA VAL A 78 -1.56 11.61 -0.47
C VAL A 78 -0.66 12.02 -1.65
N GLY A 79 -0.78 11.34 -2.78
CA GLY A 79 -0.03 11.64 -4.01
C GLY A 79 -0.66 12.71 -4.92
N GLY A 80 -1.87 13.20 -4.60
CA GLY A 80 -2.61 14.21 -5.35
C GLY A 80 -2.29 15.65 -4.98
#